data_AF-A0A7S2A2T5-F1
#
_entry.id   AF-A0A7S2A2T5-F1
#
_cell.length_a   1.000
_cell.length_b   1.000
_cell.length_c   1.000
_cell.angle_alpha   90.00
_cell.angle_beta   90.00
_cell.angle_gamma   90.00
#
_symmetry.space_group_name_H-M   'P 1'
#
loop_
_entity.id
_entity.type
_entity.pdbx_description
1 polymer ?
#
loop_
_entity_poly.entity_id
_entity_poly.type
_entity_poly.pdbx_seq_one_letter_code
_entity_poly.pdbx_strand_id
1 'polypeptide(L)'
;KEEECRRRAHHAAIRACAMTQGDPDRKGRALRSAVRIAKSMKEAAAAGMETMGPSPRTYALLLDCCRRLLPATDGSRARAALGIFKQCRSEGMVDADVLRSFRSAASGGPGGG
;
A
#
# COMPACT_ATOMS: atom_id res chain seq x y z
N LYS A 1 18.11 2.31 15.91
CA LYS A 1 17.50 0.95 16.07
C LYS A 1 15.98 1.02 16.27
N GLU A 2 15.46 1.95 17.08
CA GLU A 2 14.01 2.10 17.31
C GLU A 2 13.21 2.51 16.06
N GLU A 3 13.73 3.44 15.25
CA GLU A 3 13.04 3.90 14.04
C GLU A 3 12.84 2.79 13.00
N GLU A 4 13.85 1.92 12.84
CA GLU A 4 13.75 0.77 11.94
C GLU A 4 12.73 -0.25 12.43
N CYS A 5 12.67 -0.50 13.74
CA CYS A 5 11.66 -1.35 14.36
C CYS A 5 10.24 -0.80 14.11
N ARG A 6 10.08 0.52 14.24
CA ARG A 6 8.82 1.21 13.97
C ARG A 6 8.40 1.13 12.50
N ARG A 7 9.34 1.30 11.57
CA ARG A 7 9.09 1.10 10.13
C ARG A 7 8.61 -0.33 9.84
N ARG A 8 9.25 -1.34 10.43
CA ARG A 8 8.85 -2.77 10.29
C ARG A 8 7.45 -3.01 10.86
N ALA A 9 7.11 -2.38 11.99
CA ALA A 9 5.76 -2.46 12.57
C ALA A 9 4.71 -1.85 11.64
N HIS A 10 4.99 -0.71 11.01
CA HIS A 10 4.11 -0.12 10.00
C HIS A 10 3.91 -1.05 8.80
N HIS A 11 4.98 -1.67 8.28
CA HIS A 11 4.88 -2.66 7.21
C HIS A 11 4.03 -3.87 7.61
N ALA A 12 4.19 -4.38 8.83
CA ALA A 12 3.38 -5.47 9.35
C ALA A 12 1.90 -5.08 9.45
N ALA A 13 1.60 -3.87 9.92
CA ALA A 13 0.24 -3.35 10.02
C ALA A 13 -0.44 -3.18 8.64
N ILE A 14 0.28 -2.64 7.65
CA ILE A 14 -0.24 -2.54 6.27
C ILE A 14 -0.50 -3.95 5.70
N ARG A 15 0.41 -4.90 5.94
CA ARG A 15 0.23 -6.29 5.51
C ARG A 15 -1.00 -6.93 6.16
N ALA A 16 -1.23 -6.70 7.45
CA ALA A 16 -2.42 -7.17 8.14
C ALA A 16 -3.70 -6.58 7.52
N CYS A 17 -3.68 -5.29 7.16
CA CYS A 17 -4.79 -4.67 6.44
C CYS A 17 -5.05 -5.39 5.10
N ALA A 18 -4.01 -5.69 4.31
CA ALA A 18 -4.15 -6.41 3.05
C ALA A 18 -4.80 -7.81 3.20
N MET A 19 -4.57 -8.48 4.33
CA MET A 19 -5.13 -9.80 4.65
C MET A 19 -6.55 -9.74 5.20
N THR A 20 -7.15 -8.55 5.32
CA THR A 20 -8.51 -8.42 5.88
C THR A 20 -9.54 -9.09 4.98
N GLN A 21 -10.29 -10.01 5.58
CA GLN A 21 -11.45 -10.67 4.97
C GLN A 21 -12.76 -10.13 5.54
N GLY A 22 -13.86 -10.41 4.86
CA GLY A 22 -15.21 -9.99 5.27
C GLY A 22 -15.88 -9.06 4.28
N ASP A 23 -16.87 -8.33 4.79
CA ASP A 23 -17.72 -7.40 4.05
C ASP A 23 -16.94 -6.21 3.44
N PRO A 24 -17.49 -5.58 2.38
CA PRO A 24 -16.85 -4.44 1.72
C PRO A 24 -16.57 -3.27 2.66
N ASP A 25 -17.39 -3.03 3.68
CA ASP A 25 -17.14 -1.97 4.66
C ASP A 25 -15.89 -2.25 5.50
N ARG A 26 -15.69 -3.50 5.94
CA ARG A 26 -14.50 -3.92 6.68
C ARG A 26 -13.25 -3.83 5.81
N LYS A 27 -13.31 -4.26 4.56
CA LYS A 27 -12.22 -4.11 3.58
C LYS A 27 -11.92 -2.63 3.31
N GLY A 28 -12.94 -1.79 3.17
CA GLY A 28 -12.82 -0.35 3.00
C GLY A 28 -12.16 0.32 4.21
N ARG A 29 -12.53 -0.07 5.44
CA ARG A 29 -11.86 0.41 6.66
C ARG A 29 -10.38 0.00 6.69
N ALA A 30 -10.07 -1.25 6.36
CA ALA A 30 -8.69 -1.75 6.32
C ALA A 30 -7.84 -0.97 5.31
N LEU A 31 -8.37 -0.70 4.11
CA LEU A 31 -7.67 0.10 3.10
C LEU A 31 -7.41 1.53 3.59
N ARG A 32 -8.41 2.18 4.20
CA ARG A 32 -8.24 3.52 4.78
C ARG A 32 -7.17 3.54 5.88
N SER A 33 -7.14 2.51 6.73
CA SER A 33 -6.09 2.36 7.76
C SER A 33 -4.70 2.20 7.14
N ALA A 34 -4.55 1.37 6.12
CA ALA A 34 -3.28 1.20 5.39
C ALA A 34 -2.77 2.53 4.80
N VAL A 35 -3.67 3.31 4.16
CA VAL A 35 -3.33 4.62 3.61
C VAL A 35 -2.94 5.62 4.70
N ARG A 36 -3.63 5.63 5.84
CA ARG A 36 -3.27 6.48 6.99
C ARG A 36 -1.88 6.15 7.55
N ILE A 37 -1.54 4.87 7.65
CA ILE A 37 -0.21 4.44 8.10
C ILE A 37 0.87 4.94 7.14
N ALA A 38 0.67 4.80 5.83
CA ALA A 38 1.62 5.31 4.85
C ALA A 38 1.74 6.84 4.90
N LYS A 39 0.62 7.55 5.15
CA LYS A 39 0.63 9.01 5.35
C LYS A 39 1.44 9.39 6.59
N SER A 40 1.27 8.71 7.72
CA SER A 40 2.05 9.00 8.93
C SER A 40 3.54 8.73 8.73
N MET A 41 3.91 7.72 7.94
CA MET A 41 5.32 7.48 7.57
C MET A 41 5.89 8.65 6.77
N LYS A 42 5.10 9.25 5.87
CA LYS A 42 5.51 10.45 5.11
C LYS A 42 5.67 11.67 5.99
N GLU A 43 4.73 11.90 6.89
CA GLU A 43 4.78 13.01 7.85
C GLU A 43 6.02 12.86 8.75
N ALA A 44 6.36 11.64 9.18
CA ALA A 44 7.58 11.37 9.93
C ALA A 44 8.86 11.69 9.11
N ALA A 45 8.91 11.27 7.84
CA ALA A 45 10.03 11.59 6.97
C ALA A 45 10.18 13.12 6.77
N ALA A 46 9.08 13.84 6.56
CA ALA A 46 9.07 15.29 6.42
C ALA A 46 9.51 16.01 7.70
N ALA A 47 9.31 15.41 8.88
CA ALA A 47 9.77 15.90 10.17
C ALA A 47 11.25 15.57 10.48
N GLY A 48 12.00 15.03 9.51
CA GLY A 48 13.42 14.69 9.66
C GLY A 48 13.71 13.26 10.10
N MET A 49 12.68 12.40 10.25
CA MET A 49 12.85 10.97 10.54
C MET A 49 12.87 10.15 9.24
N GLU A 50 13.85 10.38 8.38
CA GLU A 50 13.95 9.78 7.04
C GLU A 50 13.92 8.24 7.07
N THR A 51 14.53 7.63 8.09
CA THR A 51 14.57 6.18 8.31
C THR A 51 13.19 5.56 8.58
N MET A 52 12.22 6.38 8.98
CA MET A 52 10.83 6.01 9.25
C MET A 52 9.91 6.26 8.04
N GLY A 53 10.45 6.87 6.99
CA GLY A 53 9.73 7.19 5.75
C GLY A 53 9.21 5.98 4.98
N PRO A 54 8.29 6.22 4.03
CA PRO A 54 7.90 5.19 3.10
C PRO A 54 9.12 4.66 2.35
N SER A 55 9.03 3.41 1.93
CA SER A 55 10.06 2.72 1.14
C SER A 55 9.37 2.06 -0.06
N PRO A 56 10.11 1.56 -1.07
CA PRO A 56 9.50 0.79 -2.16
C PRO A 56 8.59 -0.34 -1.65
N ARG A 57 9.00 -1.01 -0.56
CA ARG A 57 8.19 -2.02 0.14
C ARG A 57 6.86 -1.48 0.68
N THR A 58 6.83 -0.26 1.19
CA THR A 58 5.58 0.39 1.65
C THR A 58 4.59 0.52 0.49
N TYR A 59 5.07 0.96 -0.68
CA TYR A 59 4.26 1.10 -1.88
C TYR A 59 3.78 -0.25 -2.44
N ALA A 60 4.65 -1.25 -2.47
CA ALA A 60 4.28 -2.62 -2.85
C ALA A 60 3.16 -3.17 -1.96
N LEU A 61 3.24 -2.96 -0.64
CA LEU A 61 2.20 -3.37 0.31
C LEU A 61 0.87 -2.64 0.08
N LEU A 62 0.89 -1.33 -0.19
CA LEU A 62 -0.32 -0.56 -0.52
C LEU A 62 -0.96 -1.05 -1.82
N LEU A 63 -0.16 -1.39 -2.83
CA LEU A 63 -0.65 -1.98 -4.08
C LEU A 63 -1.29 -3.36 -3.84
N ASP A 64 -0.73 -4.17 -2.94
CA ASP A 64 -1.35 -5.43 -2.53
C ASP A 64 -2.66 -5.21 -1.74
N CYS A 65 -2.74 -4.16 -0.91
CA CYS A 65 -4.00 -3.75 -0.29
C CYS A 65 -5.06 -3.42 -1.36
N CYS A 66 -4.72 -2.63 -2.38
CA CYS A 66 -5.65 -2.37 -3.49
C CYS A 66 -6.07 -3.67 -4.17
N ARG A 67 -5.12 -4.56 -4.46
CA ARG A 67 -5.39 -5.83 -5.14
C ARG A 67 -6.42 -6.70 -4.40
N ARG A 68 -6.31 -6.78 -3.06
CA ARG A 68 -7.10 -7.68 -2.21
C ARG A 68 -8.39 -7.07 -1.65
N LEU A 69 -8.38 -5.77 -1.38
CA LEU A 69 -9.47 -5.10 -0.67
C LEU A 69 -10.46 -4.40 -1.62
N LEU A 70 -10.04 -4.06 -2.83
CA LEU A 70 -10.91 -3.42 -3.81
C LEU A 70 -11.44 -4.44 -4.84
N PRO A 71 -12.71 -4.31 -5.25
CA PRO A 71 -13.26 -5.13 -6.31
C PRO A 71 -12.55 -4.86 -7.65
N ALA A 72 -12.40 -5.90 -8.46
CA ALA A 72 -11.82 -5.77 -9.80
C ALA A 72 -12.82 -5.26 -10.85
N THR A 73 -14.11 -5.24 -10.52
CA THR A 73 -15.24 -5.14 -11.46
C THR A 73 -15.55 -3.73 -11.94
N ASP A 74 -15.20 -2.69 -11.18
CA ASP A 74 -15.60 -1.30 -11.43
C ASP A 74 -14.42 -0.37 -11.77
N GLY A 75 -13.22 -0.95 -11.96
CA GLY A 75 -11.99 -0.20 -12.22
C GLY A 75 -11.49 0.64 -11.03
N SER A 76 -12.18 0.62 -9.88
CA SER A 76 -11.76 1.34 -8.66
C SER A 76 -10.37 0.92 -8.21
N ARG A 77 -10.09 -0.38 -8.31
CA ARG A 77 -8.79 -0.98 -8.03
C ARG A 77 -7.67 -0.43 -8.90
N ALA A 78 -7.89 -0.35 -10.22
CA ALA A 78 -6.91 0.18 -11.16
C ALA A 78 -6.65 1.67 -10.92
N ARG A 79 -7.70 2.46 -10.67
CA ARG A 79 -7.57 3.89 -10.34
C ARG A 79 -6.79 4.11 -9.05
N ALA A 80 -7.09 3.35 -8.00
CA ALA A 80 -6.39 3.42 -6.72
C ALA A 80 -4.91 3.00 -6.87
N ALA A 81 -4.65 1.89 -7.56
CA ALA A 81 -3.30 1.43 -7.85
C ALA A 81 -2.50 2.47 -8.63
N LEU A 82 -3.12 3.12 -9.63
CA LEU A 82 -2.49 4.18 -10.41
C LEU A 82 -2.15 5.40 -9.56
N GLY A 83 -3.02 5.80 -8.64
CA GLY A 83 -2.75 6.88 -7.70
C GLY A 83 -1.52 6.59 -6.83
N ILE A 84 -1.44 5.39 -6.26
CA ILE A 84 -0.30 4.94 -5.45
C ILE A 84 0.98 4.90 -6.29
N PHE A 85 0.91 4.37 -7.52
CA PHE A 85 2.06 4.28 -8.40
C PHE A 85 2.58 5.66 -8.83
N LYS A 86 1.68 6.60 -9.16
CA LYS A 86 2.06 7.99 -9.47
C LYS A 86 2.78 8.64 -8.29
N GLN A 87 2.31 8.40 -7.08
CA GLN A 87 2.94 8.91 -5.87
C GLN A 87 4.33 8.30 -5.66
N CYS A 88 4.44 6.97 -5.76
CA CYS A 88 5.70 6.25 -5.68
C CYS A 88 6.73 6.75 -6.69
N ARG A 89 6.28 7.03 -7.92
CA ARG A 89 7.10 7.62 -8.99
C ARG A 89 7.56 9.03 -8.67
N SER A 90 6.69 9.89 -8.13
CA SER A 90 7.08 11.26 -7.78
C SER A 90 8.11 11.32 -6.65
N GLU A 91 8.17 10.27 -5.84
CA GLU A 91 9.13 10.14 -4.74
C GLU A 91 10.39 9.34 -5.12
N GLY A 92 10.53 8.94 -6.39
CA GLY A 92 11.71 8.18 -6.84
C GLY A 92 11.80 6.77 -6.23
N MET A 93 10.71 6.22 -5.69
CA MET A 93 10.71 4.93 -4.98
C MET A 93 10.24 3.74 -5.82
N VAL A 94 10.26 3.89 -7.15
CA VAL A 94 9.82 2.83 -8.07
C VAL A 94 10.94 1.80 -8.24
N ASP A 95 10.66 0.56 -7.86
CA ASP A 95 11.54 -0.59 -8.09
C ASP A 95 10.79 -1.74 -8.81
N ALA A 96 11.50 -2.85 -9.02
CA ALA A 96 10.93 -4.03 -9.67
C ALA A 96 9.74 -4.64 -8.90
N ASP A 97 9.74 -4.57 -7.57
CA ASP A 97 8.66 -5.13 -6.74
C ASP A 97 7.42 -4.24 -6.76
N VAL A 98 7.59 -2.91 -6.78
CA VAL A 98 6.51 -1.93 -7.00
C VAL A 98 5.89 -2.15 -8.36
N LEU A 99 6.69 -2.30 -9.42
CA LEU A 99 6.19 -2.54 -10.79
C LEU A 99 5.42 -3.86 -10.88
N ARG A 100 5.94 -4.94 -10.27
CA ARG A 100 5.25 -6.24 -10.22
C ARG A 100 3.91 -6.14 -9.48
N SER A 101 3.91 -5.48 -8.34
CA SER A 101 2.71 -5.28 -7.51
C SER A 101 1.69 -4.39 -8.22
N PHE A 102 2.14 -3.33 -8.88
CA PHE A 102 1.29 -2.42 -9.64
C PHE A 102 0.64 -3.15 -10.81
N ARG A 103 1.42 -3.89 -11.60
CA ARG A 103 0.88 -4.72 -12.68
C ARG A 103 -0.20 -5.66 -12.16
N SER A 104 0.05 -6.36 -11.06
CA SER A 104 -0.91 -7.31 -10.48
C SER A 104 -2.19 -6.62 -9.97
N ALA A 105 -2.09 -5.42 -9.39
CA ALA A 105 -3.24 -4.64 -8.93
C ALA A 105 -4.03 -4.00 -10.09
N ALA A 106 -3.34 -3.55 -11.14
CA ALA A 106 -3.93 -2.89 -12.29
C ALA A 106 -4.53 -3.88 -13.31
N SER A 107 -3.90 -5.04 -13.52
CA SER A 107 -4.41 -6.07 -14.41
C SER A 107 -5.57 -6.80 -13.74
N GLY A 108 -6.75 -6.81 -14.37
CA GLY A 108 -7.85 -7.71 -14.03
C GLY A 108 -7.50 -9.19 -14.25
N GLY A 109 -6.58 -9.75 -13.47
CA GLY A 109 -6.24 -11.19 -13.44
C GLY A 109 -6.75 -11.82 -12.14
N PRO A 110 -7.10 -13.13 -12.15
CA PRO A 110 -8.20 -13.69 -11.37
C PRO A 110 -7.97 -13.53 -9.88
N GLY A 111 -9.03 -13.14 -9.18
CA GLY A 111 -9.13 -13.40 -7.75
C GLY A 111 -8.94 -14.90 -7.55
N GLY A 112 -7.84 -15.27 -6.89
CA GLY A 112 -7.76 -16.59 -6.27
C GLY A 112 -8.88 -16.67 -5.25
N GLY A 113 -9.83 -17.56 -5.52
CA GLY A 113 -10.77 -18.08 -4.53
C GLY A 113 -10.05 -18.82 -3.42
#